data_AF-A0A498IFX5-F1
#
_entry.id   AF-A0A498IFX5-F1
#
_cell.length_a   1.000
_cell.length_b   1.000
_cell.length_c   1.000
_cell.angle_alpha   90.00
_cell.angle_beta   90.00
_cell.angle_gamma   90.00
#
_symmetry.space_group_name_H-M   'P 1'
#
loop_
_entity.id
_entity.type
_entity.pdbx_description
1 polymer ?
#
loop_
_entity_poly.entity_id
_entity_poly.type
_entity_poly.pdbx_seq_one_letter_code
_entity_poly.pdbx_strand_id
1 'polypeptide(L)'
;ITNSLKSDPFKTVFFLTSPSHPARTLTLARRVTESKEPPHFKAAAMSLVANEEFQHILRVLNTNVDGKQKIMFALTSIKGIGRRFANIVCKKADVDMNKRAGELSAAELDNLMTIVANPRQFKIPDWFLNRKKDYKDGKYSQVVSNALDMKLRDDLERLKKIRNHRGLRHYWGLRVRGQHTKTTGRRGKTVGVSKKR
;
A
#
# COMPACT_ATOMS: atom_id res chain seq x y z
N ILE A 1 47.77 26.04 -29.30
CA ILE A 1 47.39 24.81 -30.04
C ILE A 1 45.87 24.68 -29.89
N THR A 2 45.05 25.51 -30.55
CA THR A 2 44.36 25.27 -31.86
C THR A 2 43.64 23.90 -31.84
N ASN A 3 42.33 23.72 -31.97
CA ASN A 3 41.26 24.36 -32.76
C ASN A 3 39.91 23.82 -32.22
N SER A 4 38.89 24.63 -31.94
CA SER A 4 37.82 25.14 -32.83
C SER A 4 36.75 24.13 -33.29
N LEU A 5 35.49 24.39 -32.87
CA LEU A 5 34.25 24.50 -33.70
C LEU A 5 33.79 23.24 -34.47
N LYS A 6 32.51 22.89 -34.73
CA LYS A 6 31.18 23.54 -34.78
C LYS A 6 30.17 22.41 -35.15
N SER A 7 28.91 22.41 -34.68
CA SER A 7 27.64 22.54 -35.46
C SER A 7 27.61 21.77 -36.81
N ASP A 8 26.60 21.02 -37.28
CA ASP A 8 25.15 21.10 -37.15
C ASP A 8 24.49 20.10 -38.17
N PRO A 9 23.14 20.06 -38.36
CA PRO A 9 22.34 18.91 -38.85
C PRO A 9 21.91 18.97 -40.34
N PHE A 10 20.97 18.08 -40.72
CA PHE A 10 20.16 17.97 -41.96
C PHE A 10 20.61 16.98 -43.06
N LYS A 11 19.68 16.08 -43.45
CA LYS A 11 19.04 15.94 -44.80
C LYS A 11 18.29 14.59 -44.90
N THR A 12 16.95 14.51 -44.93
CA THR A 12 16.01 14.62 -46.08
C THR A 12 16.37 13.84 -47.38
N VAL A 13 15.54 12.80 -47.70
CA VAL A 13 14.62 12.73 -48.88
C VAL A 13 14.95 11.90 -50.18
N PHE A 14 13.87 11.30 -50.75
CA PHE A 14 13.58 10.75 -52.12
C PHE A 14 14.27 9.43 -52.57
N PHE A 15 13.77 8.50 -53.41
CA PHE A 15 12.49 7.90 -53.91
C PHE A 15 12.90 6.94 -55.10
N LEU A 16 11.96 6.13 -55.63
CA LEU A 16 11.99 5.38 -56.93
C LEU A 16 12.78 4.04 -56.91
N THR A 17 12.38 2.90 -57.50
CA THR A 17 11.38 2.54 -58.54
C THR A 17 11.26 1.00 -58.65
N SER A 18 10.06 0.50 -58.97
CA SER A 18 9.78 -0.87 -59.48
C SER A 18 10.43 -1.13 -60.86
N PRO A 19 10.57 -2.38 -61.37
CA PRO A 19 9.49 -2.98 -62.19
C PRO A 19 9.44 -4.54 -62.31
N SER A 20 8.30 -5.00 -62.88
CA SER A 20 8.11 -6.14 -63.82
C SER A 20 7.18 -7.31 -63.41
N HIS A 21 6.13 -7.47 -64.22
CA HIS A 21 5.15 -8.57 -64.39
C HIS A 21 5.60 -9.44 -65.59
N PRO A 22 5.12 -10.70 -65.86
CA PRO A 22 3.69 -11.00 -66.09
C PRO A 22 3.12 -12.44 -65.84
N ALA A 23 1.82 -12.45 -65.56
CA ALA A 23 0.72 -13.36 -65.95
C ALA A 23 0.90 -14.89 -66.13
N ARG A 24 0.08 -15.67 -65.39
CA ARG A 24 -0.57 -16.91 -65.86
C ARG A 24 -1.98 -17.06 -65.27
N THR A 25 -2.89 -17.56 -66.11
CA THR A 25 -4.34 -17.62 -66.01
C THR A 25 -4.90 -18.82 -65.22
N LEU A 26 -6.01 -18.57 -64.52
CA LEU A 26 -7.20 -19.40 -64.23
C LEU A 26 -7.05 -20.92 -63.97
N THR A 27 -7.44 -21.35 -62.76
CA THR A 27 -8.36 -22.49 -62.57
C THR A 27 -9.12 -22.38 -61.24
N LEU A 28 -10.41 -22.71 -61.32
CA LEU A 28 -11.45 -22.73 -60.31
C LEU A 28 -11.16 -23.74 -59.18
N ALA A 29 -11.17 -23.31 -57.92
CA ALA A 29 -11.38 -24.22 -56.78
C ALA A 29 -12.06 -23.47 -55.62
N ARG A 30 -13.32 -23.83 -55.43
CA ARG A 30 -14.21 -23.41 -54.34
C ARG A 30 -13.60 -23.82 -52.98
N ARG A 31 -13.27 -22.84 -52.14
CA ARG A 31 -13.14 -23.03 -50.68
C ARG A 31 -13.84 -21.89 -49.97
N VAL A 32 -15.07 -22.18 -49.55
CA VAL A 32 -15.71 -21.49 -48.45
C VAL A 32 -14.95 -21.91 -47.19
N THR A 33 -14.32 -20.97 -46.48
CA THR A 33 -14.13 -21.02 -45.01
C THR A 33 -13.64 -19.65 -44.50
N GLU A 34 -14.57 -18.95 -43.86
CA GLU A 34 -14.41 -18.16 -42.63
C GLU A 34 -13.44 -16.96 -42.60
N SER A 35 -14.05 -15.77 -42.74
CA SER A 35 -13.52 -14.52 -42.18
C SER A 35 -13.43 -14.64 -40.67
N LYS A 36 -12.19 -14.67 -40.15
CA LYS A 36 -11.90 -14.69 -38.72
C LYS A 36 -12.24 -13.32 -38.11
N GLU A 37 -13.43 -13.19 -37.54
CA GLU A 37 -13.82 -12.03 -36.73
C GLU A 37 -12.88 -11.90 -35.52
N PRO A 38 -12.57 -10.67 -35.06
CA PRO A 38 -11.75 -10.47 -33.87
C PRO A 38 -12.43 -11.10 -32.65
N PRO A 39 -11.67 -11.56 -31.64
CA PRO A 39 -12.23 -12.26 -30.50
C PRO A 39 -13.22 -11.35 -29.78
N HIS A 40 -14.50 -11.69 -29.92
CA HIS A 40 -15.59 -11.14 -29.13
C HIS A 40 -15.24 -11.27 -27.66
N PHE A 41 -14.83 -10.17 -27.04
CA PHE A 41 -14.91 -10.02 -25.59
C PHE A 41 -16.39 -10.16 -25.25
N LYS A 42 -16.82 -11.38 -24.91
CA LYS A 42 -18.11 -11.64 -24.32
C LYS A 42 -18.17 -10.81 -23.05
N ALA A 43 -18.78 -9.63 -23.15
CA ALA A 43 -19.32 -8.93 -22.02
C ALA A 43 -20.43 -9.82 -21.48
N ALA A 44 -20.04 -10.76 -20.61
CA ALA A 44 -20.98 -11.42 -19.74
C ALA A 44 -21.68 -10.28 -19.00
N ALA A 45 -22.99 -10.15 -19.23
CA ALA A 45 -23.85 -9.36 -18.39
C ALA A 45 -23.74 -9.95 -16.98
N MET A 46 -22.79 -9.43 -16.21
CA MET A 46 -22.64 -9.72 -14.79
C MET A 46 -23.88 -9.11 -14.14
N SER A 47 -24.88 -9.94 -13.90
CA SER A 47 -25.88 -9.66 -12.89
C SER A 47 -25.14 -9.27 -11.62
N LEU A 48 -25.40 -8.07 -11.10
CA LEU A 48 -24.89 -7.57 -9.82
C LEU A 48 -25.53 -8.35 -8.67
N VAL A 49 -25.26 -9.64 -8.58
CA VAL A 49 -25.63 -10.45 -7.43
C VAL A 49 -24.59 -10.15 -6.38
N ALA A 50 -25.03 -9.55 -5.27
CA ALA A 50 -24.22 -9.51 -4.06
C ALA A 50 -23.89 -10.97 -3.71
N ASN A 51 -22.62 -11.33 -3.66
CA ASN A 51 -22.20 -12.65 -3.21
C ASN A 51 -22.90 -12.95 -1.88
N GLU A 52 -23.55 -14.11 -1.76
CA GLU A 52 -24.35 -14.48 -0.58
C GLU A 52 -23.49 -14.56 0.69
N GLU A 53 -22.18 -14.71 0.55
CA GLU A 53 -21.19 -14.77 1.62
C GLU A 53 -20.44 -13.43 1.83
N PHE A 54 -21.17 -12.31 1.93
CA PHE A 54 -20.53 -11.03 2.25
C PHE A 54 -20.37 -10.84 3.77
N GLN A 55 -19.12 -10.74 4.23
CA GLN A 55 -18.84 -10.43 5.63
C GLN A 55 -18.81 -8.92 5.86
N HIS A 56 -19.85 -8.38 6.51
CA HIS A 56 -19.93 -6.95 6.82
C HIS A 56 -18.88 -6.50 7.84
N ILE A 57 -18.58 -7.34 8.82
CA ILE A 57 -17.61 -7.04 9.89
C ILE A 57 -16.63 -8.20 9.97
N LEU A 58 -15.35 -7.90 9.78
CA LEU A 58 -14.27 -8.86 9.93
C LEU A 58 -13.55 -8.57 11.24
N ARG A 59 -13.31 -9.59 12.05
CA ARG A 59 -12.54 -9.43 13.30
C ARG A 59 -11.13 -9.93 13.07
N VAL A 60 -10.17 -9.00 13.02
CA VAL A 60 -8.77 -9.28 12.71
C VAL A 60 -7.89 -8.67 13.80
N LEU A 61 -6.99 -9.47 14.37
CA LEU A 61 -6.00 -9.03 15.38
C LEU A 61 -6.58 -8.17 16.51
N ASN A 62 -7.70 -8.62 17.10
CA ASN A 62 -8.45 -7.93 18.16
C ASN A 62 -9.07 -6.57 17.76
N THR A 63 -9.17 -6.28 16.48
CA THR A 63 -9.84 -5.09 15.94
C THR A 63 -11.00 -5.46 15.03
N ASN A 64 -12.02 -4.59 14.99
CA ASN A 64 -13.15 -4.73 14.08
C ASN A 64 -12.82 -3.97 12.79
N VAL A 65 -12.79 -4.69 11.68
CA VAL A 65 -12.49 -4.20 10.34
C VAL A 65 -13.80 -4.13 9.54
N ASP A 66 -14.03 -3.01 8.85
CA ASP A 66 -15.22 -2.81 8.02
C ASP A 66 -15.08 -3.53 6.66
N GLY A 67 -15.98 -4.46 6.38
CA GLY A 67 -16.02 -5.26 5.15
C GLY A 67 -16.41 -4.45 3.91
N LYS A 68 -17.08 -3.30 4.08
CA LYS A 68 -17.49 -2.46 2.94
C LYS A 68 -16.32 -1.76 2.28
N GLN A 69 -15.23 -1.53 3.00
CA GLN A 69 -14.05 -0.85 2.47
C GLN A 69 -13.21 -1.78 1.59
N LYS A 70 -12.45 -1.18 0.65
CA LYS A 70 -11.43 -1.95 -0.08
C LYS A 70 -10.37 -2.47 0.89
N ILE A 71 -9.83 -3.65 0.60
CA ILE A 71 -8.92 -4.39 1.49
C ILE A 71 -7.74 -3.52 1.95
N MET A 72 -7.13 -2.77 1.03
CA MET A 72 -5.99 -1.89 1.33
C MET A 72 -6.29 -0.87 2.44
N PHE A 73 -7.49 -0.32 2.47
CA PHE A 73 -7.90 0.67 3.48
C PHE A 73 -8.42 -0.03 4.74
N ALA A 74 -9.16 -1.12 4.57
CA ALA A 74 -9.70 -1.91 5.66
C ALA A 74 -8.59 -2.36 6.63
N LEU A 75 -7.47 -2.87 6.11
CA LEU A 75 -6.32 -3.29 6.92
C LEU A 75 -5.67 -2.16 7.73
N THR A 76 -5.85 -0.89 7.34
CA THR A 76 -5.25 0.25 8.08
C THR A 76 -5.94 0.58 9.40
N SER A 77 -7.12 -0.01 9.65
CA SER A 77 -7.78 0.05 10.95
C SER A 77 -6.94 -0.63 12.05
N ILE A 78 -6.09 -1.59 11.67
CA ILE A 78 -5.21 -2.30 12.58
C ILE A 78 -4.00 -1.41 12.90
N LYS A 79 -3.79 -1.12 14.18
CA LYS A 79 -2.61 -0.37 14.63
C LYS A 79 -1.32 -1.08 14.22
N GLY A 80 -0.39 -0.33 13.62
CA GLY A 80 0.88 -0.85 13.11
C GLY A 80 0.86 -1.21 11.62
N ILE A 81 -0.31 -1.26 10.97
CA ILE A 81 -0.44 -1.44 9.52
C ILE A 81 -0.82 -0.10 8.88
N GLY A 82 0.05 0.44 8.05
CA GLY A 82 -0.23 1.63 7.23
C GLY A 82 -0.60 1.28 5.79
N ARG A 83 -1.03 2.27 5.00
CA ARG A 83 -1.41 2.11 3.58
C ARG A 83 -0.33 1.40 2.75
N ARG A 84 0.94 1.78 2.93
CA ARG A 84 2.07 1.14 2.23
C ARG A 84 2.29 -0.31 2.65
N PHE A 85 2.15 -0.59 3.94
CA PHE A 85 2.33 -1.94 4.47
C PHE A 85 1.21 -2.86 3.98
N ALA A 86 -0.04 -2.41 4.07
CA ALA A 86 -1.21 -3.11 3.54
C ALA A 86 -1.05 -3.45 2.04
N ASN A 87 -0.59 -2.51 1.22
CA ASN A 87 -0.37 -2.75 -0.21
C ASN A 87 0.66 -3.87 -0.46
N ILE A 88 1.79 -3.85 0.25
CA ILE A 88 2.81 -4.90 0.11
C ILE A 88 2.27 -6.24 0.59
N VAL A 89 1.56 -6.28 1.72
CA VAL A 89 0.97 -7.51 2.25
C VAL A 89 -0.05 -8.10 1.28
N CYS A 90 -0.96 -7.31 0.71
CA CYS A 90 -1.91 -7.77 -0.32
C CYS A 90 -1.18 -8.34 -1.55
N LYS A 91 -0.11 -7.67 -2.02
CA LYS A 91 0.70 -8.13 -3.15
C LYS A 91 1.50 -9.40 -2.86
N LYS A 92 1.82 -9.67 -1.59
CA LYS A 92 2.53 -10.89 -1.18
C LYS A 92 1.59 -12.04 -0.90
N ALA A 93 0.34 -11.74 -0.57
CA ALA A 93 -0.74 -12.70 -0.41
C ALA A 93 -1.44 -13.04 -1.74
N ASP A 94 -1.01 -12.43 -2.85
CA ASP A 94 -1.65 -12.54 -4.17
C ASP A 94 -3.16 -12.22 -4.17
N VAL A 95 -3.56 -11.29 -3.31
CA VAL A 95 -4.94 -10.80 -3.20
C VAL A 95 -5.12 -9.56 -4.06
N ASP A 96 -6.18 -9.53 -4.87
CA ASP A 96 -6.51 -8.36 -5.66
C ASP A 96 -6.85 -7.14 -4.78
N MET A 97 -6.31 -5.98 -5.15
CA MET A 97 -6.44 -4.73 -4.39
C MET A 97 -7.81 -4.05 -4.59
N ASN A 98 -8.54 -4.39 -5.66
CA ASN A 98 -9.84 -3.79 -5.94
C ASN A 98 -10.99 -4.49 -5.23
N LYS A 99 -10.81 -5.76 -4.85
CA LYS A 99 -11.74 -6.51 -4.00
C LYS A 99 -12.07 -5.77 -2.70
N ARG A 100 -13.28 -5.97 -2.20
CA ARG A 100 -13.70 -5.48 -0.88
C ARG A 100 -13.25 -6.44 0.21
N ALA A 101 -13.09 -5.91 1.42
CA ALA A 101 -12.67 -6.72 2.56
C ALA A 101 -13.70 -7.82 2.89
N GLY A 102 -14.99 -7.53 2.73
CA GLY A 102 -16.07 -8.49 2.99
C GLY A 102 -16.22 -9.61 1.96
N GLU A 103 -15.49 -9.54 0.84
CA GLU A 103 -15.44 -10.57 -0.20
C GLU A 103 -14.26 -11.54 0.00
N LEU A 104 -13.47 -11.37 1.06
CA LEU A 104 -12.33 -12.23 1.36
C LEU A 104 -12.76 -13.60 1.87
N SER A 105 -12.11 -14.63 1.37
CA SER A 105 -12.20 -15.97 1.96
C SER A 105 -11.42 -16.04 3.28
N ALA A 106 -11.80 -16.98 4.15
CA ALA A 106 -11.08 -17.23 5.41
C ALA A 106 -9.60 -17.60 5.17
N ALA A 107 -9.31 -18.36 4.12
CA ALA A 107 -7.95 -18.76 3.77
C ALA A 107 -7.08 -17.56 3.31
N GLU A 108 -7.61 -16.66 2.48
CA GLU A 108 -6.91 -15.43 2.11
C GLU A 108 -6.63 -14.55 3.34
N LEU A 109 -7.57 -14.48 4.27
CA LEU A 109 -7.44 -13.73 5.52
C LEU A 109 -6.35 -14.31 6.44
N ASP A 110 -6.27 -15.63 6.58
CA ASP A 110 -5.20 -16.30 7.35
C ASP A 110 -3.82 -16.12 6.70
N ASN A 111 -3.74 -16.13 5.37
CA ASN A 111 -2.51 -15.83 4.64
C ASN A 111 -2.05 -14.40 4.91
N LEU A 112 -2.96 -13.42 4.86
CA LEU A 112 -2.66 -12.02 5.21
C LEU A 112 -2.15 -11.92 6.66
N MET A 113 -2.79 -12.60 7.61
CA MET A 113 -2.34 -12.61 9.01
C MET A 113 -0.96 -13.23 9.18
N THR A 114 -0.68 -14.33 8.50
CA THR A 114 0.62 -15.02 8.55
C THR A 114 1.74 -14.13 8.01
N ILE A 115 1.48 -13.42 6.91
CA ILE A 115 2.44 -12.46 6.33
C ILE A 115 2.71 -11.29 7.28
N VAL A 116 1.67 -10.79 7.96
CA VAL A 116 1.79 -9.70 8.94
C VAL A 116 2.61 -10.14 10.16
N ALA A 117 2.41 -11.37 10.63
CA ALA A 117 3.15 -11.92 11.77
C ALA A 117 4.63 -12.17 11.42
N ASN A 118 4.91 -12.72 10.23
CA ASN A 118 6.26 -13.13 9.82
C ASN A 118 6.74 -12.46 8.52
N PRO A 119 6.86 -11.12 8.46
CA PRO A 119 7.13 -10.39 7.21
C PRO A 119 8.48 -10.74 6.56
N ARG A 120 9.47 -11.17 7.35
CA ARG A 120 10.82 -11.49 6.86
C ARG A 120 10.83 -12.73 5.96
N GLN A 121 9.98 -13.71 6.26
CA GLN A 121 9.88 -14.95 5.48
C GLN A 121 9.31 -14.66 4.07
N PHE A 122 8.44 -13.65 3.94
CA PHE A 122 7.82 -13.25 2.68
C PHE A 122 8.64 -12.22 1.88
N LYS A 123 9.96 -12.18 2.10
CA LYS A 123 10.91 -11.30 1.39
C LYS A 123 10.62 -9.79 1.57
N ILE A 124 10.11 -9.38 2.73
CA ILE A 124 9.99 -7.96 3.09
C ILE A 124 11.31 -7.49 3.71
N PRO A 125 11.92 -6.40 3.22
CA PRO A 125 13.20 -5.92 3.75
C PRO A 125 13.15 -5.46 5.21
N ASP A 126 14.24 -5.69 5.94
CA ASP A 126 14.35 -5.33 7.37
C ASP A 126 14.19 -3.82 7.63
N TRP A 127 14.55 -2.96 6.68
CA TRP A 127 14.40 -1.51 6.80
C TRP A 127 12.94 -1.04 6.82
N PHE A 128 12.02 -1.85 6.31
CA PHE A 128 10.59 -1.55 6.17
C PHE A 128 9.79 -1.82 7.46
N LEU A 129 10.34 -2.63 8.36
CA LEU A 129 9.68 -3.03 9.60
C LEU A 129 9.61 -1.86 10.60
N ASN A 130 8.57 -1.86 11.43
CA ASN A 130 8.33 -0.77 12.39
C ASN A 130 9.27 -0.81 13.60
N ARG A 131 9.63 -2.00 14.11
CA ARG A 131 10.51 -2.17 15.26
C ARG A 131 11.80 -2.86 14.84
N LYS A 132 12.77 -2.02 14.48
CA LYS A 132 14.09 -2.45 14.02
C LYS A 132 15.04 -2.51 15.22
N LYS A 133 15.72 -3.65 15.38
CA LYS A 133 16.73 -3.90 16.42
C LYS A 133 16.22 -3.54 17.82
N ASP A 134 15.29 -4.34 18.35
CA ASP A 134 14.78 -4.14 19.72
C ASP A 134 15.92 -4.25 20.75
N TYR A 135 15.87 -3.49 21.85
CA TYR A 135 16.97 -3.46 22.83
C TYR A 135 17.01 -4.70 23.73
N LYS A 136 15.89 -5.43 23.87
CA LYS A 136 15.84 -6.69 24.62
C LYS A 136 16.40 -7.84 23.77
N ASP A 137 15.81 -8.02 22.59
CA ASP A 137 16.03 -9.23 21.79
C ASP A 137 16.95 -9.04 20.58
N GLY A 138 17.29 -7.79 20.21
CA GLY A 138 18.07 -7.47 19.00
C GLY A 138 17.37 -7.77 17.67
N LYS A 139 16.21 -8.44 17.71
CA LYS A 139 15.44 -8.88 16.53
C LYS A 139 14.76 -7.71 15.82
N TYR A 140 14.49 -7.93 14.53
CA TYR A 140 13.65 -7.07 13.71
C TYR A 140 12.25 -7.68 13.64
N SER A 141 11.24 -6.91 14.01
CA SER A 141 9.86 -7.39 14.04
C SER A 141 8.89 -6.32 13.55
N GLN A 142 7.77 -6.79 13.00
CA GLN A 142 6.59 -5.98 12.80
C GLN A 142 5.66 -6.20 13.99
N VAL A 143 5.52 -5.18 14.84
CA VAL A 143 4.61 -5.24 15.98
C VAL A 143 3.26 -4.67 15.60
N VAL A 144 2.17 -5.36 15.92
CA VAL A 144 0.82 -5.03 15.46
C VAL A 144 -0.16 -5.02 16.64
N SER A 145 -1.28 -4.31 16.47
CA SER A 145 -2.40 -4.21 17.40
C SER A 145 -1.97 -3.88 18.84
N ASN A 146 -2.34 -4.73 19.80
CA ASN A 146 -2.11 -4.48 21.23
C ASN A 146 -0.62 -4.58 21.59
N ALA A 147 0.14 -5.43 20.90
CA ALA A 147 1.56 -5.59 21.17
C ALA A 147 2.32 -4.28 20.90
N LEU A 148 1.86 -3.45 19.97
CA LEU A 148 2.48 -2.16 19.66
C LEU A 148 2.34 -1.18 20.82
N ASP A 149 1.13 -1.11 21.40
CA ASP A 149 0.85 -0.25 22.55
C ASP A 149 1.63 -0.71 23.79
N MET A 150 1.73 -2.03 24.01
CA MET A 150 2.52 -2.59 25.13
C MET A 150 4.01 -2.26 24.99
N LYS A 151 4.58 -2.44 23.79
CA LYS A 151 5.99 -2.11 23.53
C LYS A 151 6.28 -0.62 23.70
N LEU A 152 5.37 0.26 23.27
CA LEU A 152 5.52 1.70 23.49
C LEU A 152 5.48 2.06 24.99
N ARG A 153 4.60 1.41 25.76
CA ARG A 153 4.51 1.62 27.21
C ARG A 153 5.79 1.18 27.91
N ASP A 154 6.30 0.00 27.61
CA ASP A 154 7.57 -0.52 28.13
C ASP A 154 8.73 0.44 27.86
N ASP A 155 8.80 0.99 26.65
CA ASP A 155 9.86 1.92 26.25
C ASP A 155 9.81 3.22 27.06
N LEU A 156 8.61 3.75 27.28
CA LEU A 156 8.41 4.95 28.09
C LEU A 156 8.72 4.68 29.56
N GLU A 157 8.33 3.52 30.08
CA GLU A 157 8.58 3.15 31.47
C GLU A 157 10.07 2.93 31.73
N ARG A 158 10.79 2.32 30.78
CA ARG A 158 12.26 2.22 30.81
C ARG A 158 12.91 3.60 30.86
N LEU A 159 12.47 4.54 30.01
CA LEU A 159 13.01 5.91 30.02
C LEU A 159 12.73 6.65 31.33
N LYS A 160 11.57 6.40 31.95
CA LYS A 160 11.22 6.96 33.27
C LYS A 160 12.09 6.39 34.38
N LYS A 161 12.32 5.06 34.39
CA LYS A 161 13.18 4.38 35.37
C LYS A 161 14.63 4.86 35.30
N ILE A 162 15.18 5.05 34.09
CA ILE A 162 16.53 5.60 33.88
C ILE A 162 16.63 7.09 34.27
N ARG A 163 15.51 7.80 34.42
CA ARG A 163 15.45 9.27 34.63
C ARG A 163 16.13 10.08 33.52
N ASN A 164 16.03 9.60 32.27
CA ASN A 164 16.47 10.37 31.11
C ASN A 164 15.58 11.61 30.93
N HIS A 165 16.13 12.76 30.50
CA HIS A 165 15.37 13.99 30.21
C HIS A 165 14.13 13.74 29.35
N ARG A 166 14.20 12.87 28.32
CA ARG A 166 13.03 12.49 27.51
C ARG A 166 11.97 11.76 28.33
N GLY A 167 12.39 10.85 29.21
CA GLY A 167 11.51 10.10 30.11
C GLY A 167 10.82 11.00 31.15
N LEU A 168 11.56 11.95 31.72
CA LEU A 168 11.04 12.96 32.64
C LEU A 168 10.01 13.87 31.96
N ARG A 169 10.25 14.30 30.72
CA ARG A 169 9.24 15.06 29.95
C ARG A 169 7.99 14.25 29.66
N HIS A 170 8.12 12.97 29.36
CA HIS A 170 6.97 12.07 29.23
C HIS A 170 6.24 11.83 30.55
N TYR A 171 6.92 11.92 31.70
CA TYR A 171 6.28 11.88 33.01
C TYR A 171 5.49 13.16 33.31
N TRP A 172 6.06 14.33 32.99
CA TRP A 172 5.40 15.64 33.15
C TRP A 172 4.38 15.99 32.05
N GLY A 173 4.20 15.14 31.03
CA GLY A 173 3.28 15.41 29.92
C GLY A 173 3.72 16.56 28.99
N LEU A 174 5.01 16.92 29.01
CA LEU A 174 5.56 17.98 28.17
C LEU A 174 6.00 17.45 26.79
N ARG A 175 6.08 18.35 25.81
CA ARG A 175 6.63 18.05 24.49
C ARG A 175 8.10 17.63 24.59
N VAL A 176 8.48 16.54 23.92
CA VAL A 176 9.76 15.84 24.12
C VAL A 176 10.84 16.18 23.09
N ARG A 177 10.46 16.58 21.88
CA ARG A 177 11.38 16.83 20.75
C ARG A 177 12.02 18.23 20.74
N GLY A 178 12.15 18.89 21.89
CA GLY A 178 12.74 20.24 21.98
C GLY A 178 11.88 21.37 21.42
N GLN A 179 10.58 21.13 21.22
CA GLN A 179 9.65 22.15 20.74
C GLN A 179 9.50 23.29 21.78
N HIS A 180 9.43 24.54 21.33
CA HIS A 180 9.20 25.69 22.21
C HIS A 180 7.80 25.66 22.84
N THR A 181 7.72 25.62 24.16
CA THR A 181 6.44 25.55 24.92
C THR A 181 5.94 26.89 25.43
N LYS A 182 6.63 28.01 25.13
CA LYS A 182 6.22 29.36 25.57
C LYS A 182 4.87 29.78 24.97
N THR A 183 4.77 29.66 23.64
CA THR A 183 3.59 30.07 22.84
C THR A 183 2.76 28.88 22.38
N THR A 184 3.39 27.75 22.07
CA THR A 184 2.72 26.59 21.46
C THR A 184 2.29 25.54 22.48
N GLY A 185 1.26 24.75 22.15
CA GLY A 185 0.74 23.71 23.06
C GLY A 185 -0.34 24.21 24.02
N ARG A 186 -0.74 25.47 23.91
CA ARG A 186 -1.92 26.04 24.60
C ARG A 186 -3.17 25.64 23.82
N ARG A 187 -3.88 24.61 24.26
CA ARG A 187 -5.16 24.19 23.66
C ARG A 187 -6.20 24.14 24.78
N GLY A 188 -7.06 25.16 24.82
CA GLY A 188 -8.12 25.41 25.80
C GLY A 188 -8.91 26.65 25.39
N LYS A 189 -10.11 26.87 25.93
CA LYS A 189 -10.85 28.12 25.68
C LYS A 189 -10.05 29.28 26.28
N THR A 190 -9.83 30.34 25.50
CA THR A 190 -9.39 31.62 26.04
C THR A 190 -10.43 32.06 27.06
N VAL A 191 -10.00 32.25 28.32
CA VAL A 191 -10.81 32.97 29.31
C VAL A 191 -10.88 34.44 28.85
N GLY A 192 -11.85 34.74 27.99
CA GLY A 192 -12.27 36.10 27.74
C GLY A 192 -13.03 36.66 28.96
N VAL A 193 -13.28 37.97 28.96
CA VAL A 193 -14.11 38.62 29.99
C VAL A 193 -15.53 38.09 29.89
N SER A 194 -16.04 37.44 30.94
CA SER A 194 -17.47 37.10 31.01
C SER A 194 -18.27 38.37 31.27
N LYS A 195 -19.05 38.85 30.29
CA LYS A 195 -20.12 39.79 30.57
C LYS A 195 -21.27 39.02 31.23
N LYS A 196 -21.67 39.45 32.42
CA LYS A 196 -22.88 38.99 33.11
C LYS A 196 -24.06 39.31 32.20
N ARG A 197 -24.80 38.28 31.77
CA ARG A 197 -26.14 38.46 31.19
C ARG A 197 -27.14 38.62 32.32
#